data_AF-A0A0F2PQ26-F1
#
_entry.id   AF-A0A0F2PQ26-F1
#
_cell.length_a   1.000
_cell.length_b   1.000
_cell.length_c   1.000
_cell.angle_alpha   90.00
_cell.angle_beta   90.00
_cell.angle_gamma   90.00
#
_symmetry.space_group_name_H-M   'P 1'
#
loop_
_entity.id
_entity.type
_entity.pdbx_description
1 polymer ?
#
loop_
_entity_poly.entity_id
_entity_poly.type
_entity_poly.pdbx_seq_one_letter_code
_entity_poly.pdbx_strand_id
1 'polypeptide(L)'
;MAMPGAPILTTDAAQASPPPLRLPIAWIIALAAFVAFWIFAKPLLPAAFEFPKAWYVPLAKWISAAMKWLIDEASFGLFSFTELTRFVSAVLDVPYTVAASLLSTGFLEGSGSSAIQIVPPLPWVAVVGLVMLLGHWLGGLRLALL
;
A
#
# COMPACT_ATOMS: atom_id res chain seq x y z
N MET A 1 37.07 67.67 34.26
CA MET A 1 35.94 67.34 33.38
C MET A 1 35.96 65.84 33.13
N ALA A 2 34.91 65.16 33.54
CA ALA A 2 34.77 63.71 33.50
C ALA A 2 34.57 63.19 32.07
N MET A 3 35.19 62.06 31.74
CA MET A 3 34.58 61.00 30.93
C MET A 3 34.99 59.65 31.56
N PRO A 4 34.01 58.82 31.99
CA PRO A 4 34.26 57.54 32.63
C PRO A 4 34.80 56.49 31.64
N GLY A 5 35.68 55.62 32.14
CA GLY A 5 36.23 54.50 31.40
C GLY A 5 35.12 53.59 30.85
N ALA A 6 35.26 53.22 29.58
CA ALA A 6 34.38 52.26 28.94
C ALA A 6 34.45 50.91 29.68
N PRO A 7 33.32 50.30 30.07
CA PRO A 7 33.32 48.96 30.64
C PRO A 7 33.70 47.96 29.54
N ILE A 8 34.80 47.25 29.79
CA ILE A 8 35.18 46.02 29.09
C ILE A 8 33.97 45.08 29.05
N LEU A 9 33.46 44.79 27.85
CA LEU A 9 32.55 43.66 27.64
C LEU A 9 33.37 42.39 27.81
N THR A 10 33.55 41.93 29.04
CA THR A 10 33.97 40.55 29.31
C THR A 10 32.98 39.64 28.63
N THR A 11 33.46 38.97 27.59
CA THR A 11 32.79 37.86 26.93
C THR A 11 32.73 36.71 27.95
N ASP A 12 31.71 36.71 28.80
CA ASP A 12 31.29 35.49 29.47
C ASP A 12 30.33 34.80 28.49
N ALA A 13 30.92 34.14 27.48
CA ALA A 13 30.21 33.15 26.72
C ALA A 13 29.73 32.14 27.75
N ALA A 14 28.45 32.27 28.13
CA ALA A 14 27.77 31.40 29.07
C ALA A 14 27.94 29.95 28.59
N GLN A 15 29.00 29.30 29.05
CA GLN A 15 29.17 27.87 29.03
C GLN A 15 28.21 27.32 30.08
N ALA A 16 26.93 27.35 29.74
CA ALA A 16 25.90 26.62 30.47
C ALA A 16 26.22 25.13 30.30
N SER A 17 26.97 24.58 31.25
CA SER A 17 27.16 23.14 31.37
C SER A 17 25.78 22.53 31.56
N PRO A 18 25.33 21.55 30.75
CA PRO A 18 24.08 20.87 31.02
C PRO A 18 24.16 20.29 32.44
N PRO A 19 23.14 20.48 33.29
CA PRO A 19 23.18 19.98 34.65
C PRO A 19 23.49 18.47 34.60
N PRO A 20 24.38 17.97 35.47
CA PRO A 20 24.65 16.54 35.51
C PRO A 20 23.32 15.86 35.77
N LEU A 21 22.91 14.97 34.86
CA LEU A 21 21.70 14.18 34.98
C LEU A 21 21.89 13.22 36.15
N ARG A 22 21.70 13.74 37.37
CA ARG A 22 21.66 12.96 38.60
C ARG A 22 20.37 12.19 38.54
N LEU A 23 20.38 11.06 37.84
CA LEU A 23 19.26 10.14 37.84
C LEU A 23 19.02 9.79 39.31
N PRO A 24 17.93 10.27 39.94
CA PRO A 24 17.75 10.11 41.36
C PRO A 24 17.73 8.62 41.64
N ILE A 25 18.44 8.16 42.68
CA ILE A 25 18.40 6.74 43.10
C ILE A 25 16.94 6.27 43.28
N ALA A 26 16.03 7.19 43.61
CA ALA A 26 14.58 6.99 43.60
C ALA A 26 14.01 6.44 42.27
N TRP A 27 14.53 6.85 41.10
CA TRP A 27 14.12 6.30 39.81
C TRP A 27 14.63 4.89 39.58
N ILE A 28 15.84 4.57 40.05
CA ILE A 28 16.37 3.20 40.00
C ILE A 28 15.55 2.30 40.92
N ILE A 29 15.20 2.77 42.11
CA ILE A 29 14.33 2.06 43.05
C ILE A 29 12.92 1.90 42.47
N ALA A 30 12.36 2.94 41.85
CA ALA A 30 11.05 2.87 41.21
C ALA A 30 11.06 1.87 40.03
N LEU A 31 12.12 1.86 39.23
CA LEU A 31 12.27 0.90 38.13
C LEU A 31 12.45 -0.52 38.66
N ALA A 32 13.25 -0.71 39.71
CA ALA A 32 13.44 -2.01 40.35
C ALA A 32 12.14 -2.52 40.98
N ALA A 33 11.37 -1.63 41.63
CA ALA A 33 10.05 -1.95 42.19
C ALA A 33 9.04 -2.30 41.08
N PHE A 34 9.06 -1.57 39.95
CA PHE A 34 8.21 -1.86 38.80
C PHE A 34 8.55 -3.21 38.15
N VAL A 35 9.84 -3.53 37.98
CA VAL A 35 10.29 -4.81 37.44
C VAL A 35 9.98 -5.95 38.40
N ALA A 36 10.19 -5.76 39.70
CA ALA A 36 9.80 -6.74 40.71
C ALA A 36 8.28 -6.97 40.69
N PHE A 37 7.50 -5.90 40.67
CA PHE A 37 6.04 -6.00 40.52
C PHE A 37 5.66 -6.74 39.24
N TRP A 38 6.29 -6.46 38.09
CA TRP A 38 6.02 -7.15 36.83
C TRP A 38 6.32 -8.67 36.87
N ILE A 39 7.42 -9.07 37.50
CA ILE A 39 7.81 -10.48 37.64
C ILE A 39 6.86 -11.21 38.60
N PHE A 40 6.46 -10.57 39.70
CA PHE A 40 5.59 -11.15 40.72
C PHE A 40 4.08 -10.92 40.48
N ALA A 41 3.70 -10.11 39.50
CA ALA A 41 2.29 -9.81 39.18
C ALA A 41 1.56 -10.98 38.49
N LYS A 42 2.29 -11.82 37.75
CA LYS A 42 1.72 -12.98 37.03
C LYS A 42 0.90 -13.93 37.92
N PRO A 43 1.37 -14.38 39.09
CA PRO A 43 0.59 -15.26 39.97
C PRO A 43 -0.56 -14.56 40.71
N LEU A 44 -0.56 -13.21 40.82
CA LEU A 44 -1.52 -12.47 41.65
C LEU A 44 -2.72 -11.92 40.86
N LEU A 45 -2.57 -11.67 39.55
CA LEU A 45 -3.65 -11.19 38.68
C LEU A 45 -3.74 -12.00 37.37
N PRO A 46 -4.19 -13.28 37.39
CA PRO A 46 -4.46 -14.02 36.16
C PRO A 46 -5.52 -13.32 35.27
N ALA A 47 -6.44 -12.57 35.88
CA ALA A 47 -7.48 -11.80 35.19
C ALA A 47 -6.97 -10.58 34.41
N ALA A 48 -5.74 -10.08 34.68
CA ALA A 48 -5.17 -8.95 33.95
C ALA A 48 -4.44 -9.36 32.66
N PHE A 49 -4.08 -10.65 32.55
CA PHE A 49 -3.32 -11.19 31.42
C PHE A 49 -4.13 -12.17 30.57
N GLU A 50 -5.16 -12.83 31.13
CA GLU A 50 -6.08 -13.66 30.36
C GLU A 50 -7.38 -12.91 30.07
N PHE A 51 -7.49 -12.39 28.85
CA PHE A 51 -8.76 -11.87 28.35
C PHE A 51 -9.79 -13.01 28.35
N PRO A 52 -10.96 -12.87 29.00
CA PRO A 52 -11.90 -13.98 29.14
C PRO A 52 -12.30 -14.51 27.77
N LYS A 53 -12.02 -15.80 27.53
CA LYS A 53 -12.30 -16.49 26.26
C LYS A 53 -13.77 -16.39 25.83
N ALA A 54 -14.67 -16.16 26.79
CA ALA A 54 -16.11 -15.93 26.55
C ALA A 54 -16.41 -14.66 25.72
N TRP A 55 -15.48 -13.70 25.64
CA TRP A 55 -15.64 -12.47 24.86
C TRP A 55 -14.81 -12.45 23.56
N TYR A 56 -14.18 -13.58 23.21
CA TYR A 56 -13.57 -13.70 21.88
C TYR A 56 -14.66 -13.75 20.82
N VAL A 57 -14.84 -12.63 20.11
CA VAL A 57 -15.67 -12.59 18.91
C VAL A 57 -15.02 -13.47 17.85
N PRO A 58 -15.69 -14.52 17.34
CA PRO A 58 -15.11 -15.45 16.37
C PRO A 58 -15.14 -14.84 14.95
N LEU A 59 -14.56 -13.66 14.79
CA LEU A 59 -14.59 -12.87 13.56
C LEU A 59 -14.07 -13.66 12.36
N ALA A 60 -13.01 -14.44 12.57
CA ALA A 60 -12.46 -15.33 11.54
C ALA A 60 -13.49 -16.34 11.02
N LYS A 61 -14.32 -16.92 11.91
CA LYS A 61 -15.37 -17.86 11.48
C LYS A 61 -16.46 -17.14 10.69
N TRP A 62 -16.85 -15.95 11.12
CA TRP A 62 -17.88 -15.16 10.44
C TRP A 62 -17.42 -14.70 9.06
N ILE A 63 -16.20 -14.19 8.94
CA ILE A 63 -15.62 -13.76 7.66
C ILE A 63 -15.47 -14.96 6.72
N SER A 64 -15.00 -16.11 7.23
CA SER A 64 -14.86 -17.32 6.42
C SER A 64 -16.22 -17.82 5.93
N ALA A 65 -17.24 -17.83 6.79
CA ALA A 65 -18.60 -18.21 6.42
C ALA A 65 -19.22 -17.23 5.40
N ALA A 66 -19.01 -15.93 5.58
CA ALA A 66 -19.47 -14.91 4.65
C ALA A 66 -18.78 -15.03 3.28
N MET A 67 -17.47 -15.29 3.25
CA MET A 67 -16.73 -15.51 2.01
C MET A 67 -17.20 -16.77 1.29
N LYS A 68 -17.42 -17.86 2.03
CA LYS A 68 -17.97 -19.10 1.47
C LYS A 68 -19.35 -18.84 0.84
N TRP A 69 -20.24 -18.18 1.60
CA TRP A 69 -21.54 -17.76 1.10
C TRP A 69 -21.45 -16.92 -0.17
N LEU A 70 -20.53 -15.96 -0.21
CA LEU A 70 -20.37 -15.06 -1.35
C LEU A 70 -19.90 -15.80 -2.63
N ILE A 71 -19.04 -16.80 -2.49
CA ILE A 71 -18.46 -17.52 -3.64
C ILE A 71 -19.40 -18.63 -4.12
N ASP A 72 -19.95 -19.41 -3.19
CA ASP A 72 -20.67 -20.66 -3.49
C ASP A 72 -22.19 -20.43 -3.63
N GLU A 73 -22.78 -19.56 -2.81
CA GLU A 73 -24.23 -19.44 -2.68
C GLU A 73 -24.81 -18.09 -3.19
N ALA A 74 -24.03 -17.01 -3.20
CA ALA A 74 -24.52 -15.69 -3.59
C ALA A 74 -24.77 -15.60 -5.10
N SER A 75 -26.05 -15.56 -5.45
CA SER A 75 -26.53 -15.41 -6.82
C SER A 75 -27.54 -14.27 -6.92
N PHE A 76 -27.47 -13.53 -8.02
CA PHE A 76 -28.39 -12.43 -8.34
C PHE A 76 -29.65 -12.93 -9.08
N GLY A 77 -29.98 -14.21 -8.95
CA GLY A 77 -31.06 -14.90 -9.68
C GLY A 77 -30.69 -15.34 -11.09
N LEU A 78 -29.96 -14.52 -11.85
CA LEU A 78 -29.57 -14.83 -13.25
C LEU A 78 -28.12 -15.31 -13.40
N PHE A 79 -27.23 -14.93 -12.48
CA PHE A 79 -25.82 -15.33 -12.45
C PHE A 79 -25.27 -15.19 -11.02
N SER A 80 -24.19 -15.91 -10.73
CA SER A 80 -23.49 -15.87 -9.44
C SER A 80 -22.58 -14.64 -9.31
N PHE A 81 -22.22 -14.28 -8.07
CA PHE A 81 -21.22 -13.25 -7.82
C PHE A 81 -19.88 -13.58 -8.51
N THR A 82 -19.48 -14.85 -8.45
CA THR A 82 -18.27 -15.35 -9.12
C THR A 82 -18.31 -15.13 -10.63
N GLU A 83 -19.45 -15.37 -11.28
CA GLU A 83 -19.61 -15.13 -12.71
C GLU A 83 -19.54 -13.64 -13.07
N LEU A 84 -20.09 -12.76 -12.24
CA LEU A 84 -19.97 -11.32 -12.45
C LEU A 84 -18.50 -10.87 -12.43
N THR A 85 -17.74 -11.30 -11.43
CA THR A 85 -16.31 -10.92 -11.32
C THR A 85 -15.49 -11.51 -12.47
N ARG A 86 -15.80 -12.74 -12.89
CA ARG A 86 -15.18 -13.38 -14.06
C ARG A 86 -15.54 -12.64 -15.34
N PHE A 87 -16.78 -12.20 -15.49
CA PHE A 87 -17.22 -11.39 -16.62
C PHE A 87 -16.48 -10.06 -16.68
N VAL A 88 -16.40 -9.33 -15.56
CA VAL A 88 -15.63 -8.08 -15.47
C VAL A 88 -14.17 -8.32 -15.85
N SER A 89 -13.57 -9.40 -15.35
CA SER A 89 -12.21 -9.79 -15.70
C SER A 89 -12.07 -10.06 -17.21
N ALA A 90 -13.01 -10.82 -17.80
CA ALA A 90 -13.02 -11.11 -19.22
C ALA A 90 -13.15 -9.83 -20.07
N VAL A 91 -14.03 -8.91 -19.67
CA VAL A 91 -14.21 -7.62 -20.36
C VAL A 91 -12.93 -6.78 -20.32
N LEU A 92 -12.21 -6.78 -19.19
CA LEU A 92 -10.93 -6.08 -19.06
C LEU A 92 -9.81 -6.77 -19.85
N ASP A 93 -9.88 -8.09 -20.00
CA ASP A 93 -8.90 -8.86 -20.75
C ASP A 93 -9.01 -8.68 -22.28
N VAL A 94 -10.21 -8.35 -22.79
CA VAL A 94 -10.42 -8.05 -24.22
C VAL A 94 -9.51 -6.92 -24.73
N PRO A 95 -9.56 -5.67 -24.21
CA PRO A 95 -8.73 -4.59 -24.73
C PRO A 95 -7.24 -4.87 -24.52
N TYR A 96 -6.87 -5.52 -23.42
CA TYR A 96 -5.49 -5.93 -23.16
C TYR A 96 -4.99 -6.91 -24.21
N THR A 97 -5.75 -7.98 -24.47
CA THR A 97 -5.41 -9.01 -25.47
C THR A 97 -5.40 -8.43 -26.88
N VAL A 98 -6.33 -7.53 -27.20
CA VAL A 98 -6.32 -6.81 -28.49
C VAL A 98 -5.07 -5.96 -28.62
N ALA A 99 -4.70 -5.17 -27.61
CA ALA A 99 -3.47 -4.38 -27.67
C ALA A 99 -2.22 -5.26 -27.77
N ALA A 100 -2.13 -6.33 -26.99
CA ALA A 100 -1.00 -7.25 -26.99
C ALA A 100 -0.86 -8.00 -28.33
N SER A 101 -1.98 -8.48 -28.88
CA SER A 101 -2.00 -9.14 -30.19
C SER A 101 -1.67 -8.16 -31.32
N LEU A 102 -2.24 -6.96 -31.28
CA LEU A 102 -1.97 -5.96 -32.28
C LEU A 102 -0.51 -5.51 -32.25
N LEU A 103 0.09 -5.29 -31.08
CA LEU A 103 1.40 -4.65 -30.96
C LEU A 103 2.58 -5.63 -30.90
N SER A 104 2.38 -6.85 -30.40
CA SER A 104 3.48 -7.75 -30.03
C SER A 104 3.42 -9.10 -30.73
N THR A 105 2.31 -9.83 -30.61
CA THR A 105 2.27 -11.24 -31.04
C THR A 105 1.68 -11.44 -32.45
N GLY A 106 0.92 -10.47 -32.96
CA GLY A 106 0.02 -10.68 -34.08
C GLY A 106 -1.25 -11.43 -33.65
N PHE A 107 -2.25 -11.46 -34.53
CA PHE A 107 -3.40 -12.32 -34.36
C PHE A 107 -3.04 -13.72 -34.84
N LEU A 108 -3.02 -14.66 -33.91
CA LEU A 108 -2.75 -16.07 -34.14
C LEU A 108 -4.07 -16.85 -34.04
N GLU A 109 -4.40 -17.70 -35.02
CA GLU A 109 -5.49 -18.68 -34.91
C GLU A 109 -4.90 -20.04 -34.52
N GLY A 110 -5.43 -20.62 -33.45
CA GLY A 110 -5.03 -21.93 -32.94
C GLY A 110 -4.12 -21.87 -31.72
N SER A 111 -4.12 -22.96 -30.94
CA SER A 111 -3.33 -23.11 -29.71
C SER A 111 -2.22 -24.15 -29.91
N GLY A 112 -0.98 -23.81 -29.57
CA GLY A 112 0.18 -24.73 -29.60
C GLY A 112 1.07 -24.59 -30.83
N SER A 113 1.87 -25.63 -31.12
CA SER A 113 2.84 -25.67 -32.25
C SER A 113 2.21 -25.54 -33.65
N SER A 114 0.88 -25.46 -33.72
CA SER A 114 0.09 -25.38 -34.94
C SER A 114 -0.62 -24.03 -35.09
N ALA A 115 -0.26 -23.02 -34.27
CA ALA A 115 -0.84 -21.69 -34.37
C ALA A 115 -0.43 -21.03 -35.69
N ILE A 116 -1.41 -20.75 -36.54
CA ILE A 116 -1.19 -20.11 -37.84
C ILE A 116 -1.37 -18.60 -37.62
N GLN A 117 -0.30 -17.85 -37.89
CA GLN A 117 -0.34 -16.39 -37.80
C GLN A 117 -1.16 -15.85 -38.97
N ILE A 118 -2.36 -15.32 -38.69
CA ILE A 118 -3.23 -14.74 -39.73
C ILE A 118 -2.75 -13.33 -40.07
N VAL A 119 -2.48 -12.53 -39.03
CA VAL A 119 -2.07 -11.13 -39.16
C VAL A 119 -0.81 -10.92 -38.33
N PRO A 120 0.31 -10.50 -38.94
CA PRO A 120 1.52 -10.18 -38.20
C PRO A 120 1.28 -8.98 -37.27
N PRO A 121 2.04 -8.86 -36.16
CA PRO A 121 1.95 -7.71 -35.27
C PRO A 121 2.19 -6.40 -36.03
N LEU A 122 1.46 -5.36 -35.63
CA LEU A 122 1.57 -4.03 -36.19
C LEU A 122 3.00 -3.51 -35.98
N PRO A 123 3.68 -3.04 -37.03
CA PRO A 123 4.95 -2.38 -36.86
C PRO A 123 4.74 -1.09 -36.07
N TRP A 124 5.70 -0.74 -35.22
CA TRP A 124 5.66 0.49 -34.41
C TRP A 124 5.42 1.76 -35.24
N VAL A 125 5.87 1.78 -36.50
CA VAL A 125 5.63 2.90 -37.44
C VAL A 125 4.14 3.08 -37.74
N ALA A 126 3.39 1.99 -37.91
CA ALA A 126 1.94 2.05 -38.13
C ALA A 126 1.21 2.54 -36.87
N VAL A 127 1.72 2.23 -35.67
CA VAL A 127 1.20 2.77 -34.40
C VAL A 127 1.41 4.28 -34.31
N VAL A 128 2.62 4.77 -34.62
CA VAL A 128 2.92 6.21 -34.67
C VAL A 128 2.03 6.91 -35.68
N GLY A 129 1.85 6.33 -36.87
CA GLY A 129 0.95 6.86 -37.90
C GLY A 129 -0.51 6.96 -37.42
N LEU A 130 -1.01 5.94 -36.71
CA LEU A 130 -2.36 5.95 -36.16
C LEU A 130 -2.54 7.02 -35.07
N VAL A 131 -1.55 7.17 -34.18
CA VAL A 131 -1.56 8.21 -33.14
C VAL A 131 -1.51 9.61 -33.76
N MET A 132 -0.67 9.81 -34.78
CA MET A 132 -0.60 11.07 -35.55
C MET A 132 -1.92 11.37 -36.24
N LEU A 133 -2.58 10.36 -36.81
CA LEU A 133 -3.89 10.51 -37.46
C LEU A 133 -4.99 10.85 -36.45
N LEU A 134 -4.98 10.20 -35.28
CA LEU A 134 -5.88 10.53 -34.17
C LEU A 134 -5.65 11.96 -33.67
N GLY A 135 -4.39 12.36 -33.43
CA GLY A 135 -4.04 13.73 -33.05
C GLY A 135 -4.48 14.75 -34.09
N HIS A 136 -4.33 14.42 -35.38
CA HIS A 136 -4.83 15.24 -36.48
C HIS A 136 -6.36 15.37 -36.46
N TRP A 137 -7.08 14.27 -36.21
CA TRP A 137 -8.54 14.25 -36.18
C TRP A 137 -9.12 15.02 -34.99
N LEU A 138 -8.48 14.95 -33.81
CA LEU A 138 -8.96 15.63 -32.59
C LEU A 138 -8.57 17.11 -32.49
N GLY A 139 -7.49 17.57 -33.15
CA GLY A 139 -7.13 19.00 -33.08
C GLY A 139 -6.08 19.48 -34.08
N GLY A 140 -5.97 18.84 -35.24
CA GLY A 140 -5.16 19.29 -36.38
C GLY A 140 -3.66 18.97 -36.29
N LEU A 141 -2.87 19.47 -37.25
CA LEU A 141 -1.44 19.12 -37.42
C LEU A 141 -0.57 19.41 -36.18
N ARG A 142 -0.97 20.36 -35.33
CA ARG A 142 -0.20 20.73 -34.13
C ARG A 142 -0.24 19.63 -33.05
N LEU A 143 -1.35 18.91 -32.93
CA LEU A 143 -1.46 17.78 -32.00
C LEU A 143 -0.93 16.47 -32.60
N ALA A 144 -0.94 16.36 -33.92
CA ALA A 144 -0.34 15.21 -34.59
C ALA A 144 1.17 15.12 -34.34
N LEU A 145 1.89 16.25 -34.43
CA LEU A 145 3.37 16.32 -34.41
C LEU A 145 4.05 16.29 -33.02
N LEU A 146 3.29 16.20 -31.93
CA LEU A 146 3.80 16.12 -30.55
C LEU A 146 4.26 14.70 -30.20
#